data_AF-A0A9W4X546-F1
#
_entry.id   AF-A0A9W4X546-F1
#
_cell.length_a   1.000
_cell.length_b   1.000
_cell.length_c   1.000
_cell.angle_alpha   90.00
_cell.angle_beta   90.00
_cell.angle_gamma   90.00
#
_symmetry.space_group_name_H-M   'P 1'
#
loop_
_entity.id
_entity.type
_entity.pdbx_description
1 polymer ?
#
loop_
_entity_poly.entity_id
_entity_poly.type
_entity_poly.pdbx_seq_one_letter_code
_entity_poly.pdbx_strand_id
1 'polypeptide(L)'
;MVLVICDKIYNYLLMPLKAILLLYKTILLIIFTFLIMAISNNRSLGIQKNKLLRYKLIKELYQKHKTEDIPTTVVWRKYVYPVYPISRTTLYEILCTPITSELKKIEELMLNQTKTS
;
A
#
# COMPACT_ATOMS: atom_id res chain seq x y z
N MET A 1 -0.75 62.44 -12.77
CA MET A 1 -1.27 62.04 -11.44
C MET A 1 -2.40 61.01 -11.53
N VAL A 2 -3.32 61.11 -12.50
CA VAL A 2 -4.48 60.20 -12.65
C VAL A 2 -4.09 58.73 -12.92
N LEU A 3 -3.07 58.47 -13.74
CA LEU A 3 -2.62 57.10 -14.07
C LEU A 3 -2.10 56.32 -12.85
N VAL A 4 -1.38 56.98 -11.93
CA VAL A 4 -0.81 56.35 -10.72
C VAL A 4 -1.91 55.90 -9.75
N ILE A 5 -3.03 56.63 -9.71
CA ILE A 5 -4.19 56.29 -8.88
C ILE A 5 -4.91 55.07 -9.47
N CYS A 6 -5.01 55.01 -10.80
CA CYS A 6 -5.64 53.90 -11.52
C CYS A 6 -4.89 52.58 -11.31
N ASP A 7 -3.55 52.58 -11.41
CA ASP A 7 -2.72 51.39 -11.17
C ASP A 7 -2.78 50.89 -9.71
N LYS A 8 -2.91 51.79 -8.75
CA LYS A 8 -3.08 51.44 -7.33
C LYS A 8 -4.45 50.81 -7.07
N ILE A 9 -5.51 51.34 -7.68
CA ILE A 9 -6.87 50.79 -7.58
C ILE A 9 -6.93 49.42 -8.24
N TYR A 10 -6.32 49.25 -9.41
CA TYR A 10 -6.27 47.96 -10.11
C TYR A 10 -5.54 46.90 -9.28
N ASN A 11 -4.40 47.26 -8.68
CA ASN A 11 -3.70 46.35 -7.75
C ASN A 11 -4.51 46.05 -6.48
N TYR A 12 -5.23 47.01 -5.92
CA TYR A 12 -6.07 46.80 -4.73
C TYR A 12 -7.27 45.87 -5.02
N LEU A 13 -7.82 45.91 -6.24
CA LEU A 13 -8.95 45.07 -6.66
C LEU A 13 -8.52 43.70 -7.22
N LEU A 14 -7.35 43.62 -7.87
CA LEU A 14 -6.84 42.40 -8.50
C LEU A 14 -6.11 41.47 -7.51
N MET A 15 -5.51 42.02 -6.45
CA MET A 15 -4.88 41.25 -5.38
C MET A 15 -5.83 40.30 -4.62
N PRO A 16 -7.04 40.71 -4.20
CA PRO A 16 -7.98 39.78 -3.54
C PRO A 16 -8.50 38.71 -4.50
N LEU A 17 -8.67 39.02 -5.79
CA LEU A 17 -9.15 38.06 -6.78
C LEU A 17 -8.16 36.90 -6.98
N LYS A 18 -6.85 37.19 -7.02
CA LYS A 18 -5.80 36.17 -7.09
C LYS A 18 -5.74 35.31 -5.83
N ALA A 19 -5.97 35.90 -4.65
CA ALA A 19 -6.02 35.14 -3.40
C ALA A 19 -7.20 34.16 -3.37
N ILE A 20 -8.38 34.60 -3.81
CA ILE A 20 -9.57 33.74 -3.96
C ILE A 20 -9.29 32.62 -4.98
N LEU A 21 -8.61 32.95 -6.09
CA LEU A 21 -8.21 31.98 -7.11
C LEU A 21 -7.19 30.95 -6.57
N LEU A 22 -6.30 31.34 -5.65
CA LEU A 22 -5.40 30.39 -5.00
C LEU A 22 -6.14 29.48 -4.00
N LEU A 23 -7.11 30.04 -3.27
CA LEU A 23 -7.90 29.29 -2.30
C LEU A 23 -8.80 28.22 -2.95
N TYR A 24 -9.49 28.52 -4.05
CA TYR A 24 -10.30 27.47 -4.71
C TYR A 24 -9.40 26.36 -5.26
N LYS A 25 -8.20 26.70 -5.77
CA LYS A 25 -7.26 25.73 -6.34
C LYS A 25 -6.72 24.79 -5.27
N THR A 26 -6.39 25.29 -4.08
CA THR A 26 -5.95 24.44 -2.96
C THR A 26 -7.10 23.56 -2.46
N ILE A 27 -8.31 24.10 -2.32
CA ILE A 27 -9.49 23.33 -1.90
C ILE A 27 -9.80 22.22 -2.92
N LEU A 28 -9.80 22.53 -4.21
CA LEU A 28 -10.05 21.55 -5.27
C LEU A 28 -8.98 20.45 -5.30
N LEU A 29 -7.70 20.82 -5.09
CA LEU A 29 -6.61 19.85 -5.00
C LEU A 29 -6.79 18.93 -3.79
N ILE A 30 -7.17 19.47 -2.63
CA ILE A 30 -7.45 18.68 -1.42
C ILE A 30 -8.60 17.70 -1.71
N ILE A 31 -9.74 18.16 -2.25
CA ILE A 31 -10.88 17.29 -2.59
C ILE A 31 -10.47 16.18 -3.56
N PHE A 32 -9.68 16.53 -4.59
CA PHE A 32 -9.19 15.57 -5.56
C PHE A 32 -8.30 14.49 -4.92
N THR A 33 -7.42 14.88 -3.99
CA THR A 33 -6.57 13.90 -3.27
C THR A 33 -7.39 12.96 -2.37
N PHE A 34 -8.42 13.47 -1.70
CA PHE A 34 -9.33 12.64 -0.89
C PHE A 34 -10.12 11.64 -1.76
N LEU A 35 -10.57 12.05 -2.95
CA LEU A 35 -11.28 11.17 -3.89
C LEU A 35 -10.39 10.03 -4.40
N ILE A 36 -9.12 10.32 -4.74
CA ILE A 36 -8.17 9.30 -5.19
C ILE A 36 -7.92 8.25 -4.11
N MET A 37 -7.83 8.66 -2.84
CA MET A 37 -7.58 7.73 -1.72
C MET A 37 -8.68 6.67 -1.59
N ALA A 38 -9.95 7.06 -1.81
CA ALA A 38 -11.11 6.18 -1.64
C ALA A 38 -11.16 5.02 -2.65
N ILE A 39 -10.56 5.17 -3.84
CA ILE A 39 -10.65 4.19 -4.94
C ILE A 39 -9.65 3.02 -4.76
N SER A 40 -8.61 3.15 -3.91
CA SER A 40 -7.46 2.23 -3.88
C SER A 40 -7.65 0.92 -3.07
N ASN A 41 -8.77 0.75 -2.36
CA ASN A 41 -8.87 -0.25 -1.29
C ASN A 41 -8.95 -1.72 -1.75
N ASN A 42 -9.53 -2.04 -2.92
CA ASN A 42 -9.73 -3.44 -3.32
C ASN A 42 -8.46 -4.06 -3.92
N ARG A 43 -7.67 -3.26 -4.65
CA ARG A 43 -6.42 -3.73 -5.27
C ARG A 43 -5.36 -4.05 -4.21
N SER A 44 -5.31 -3.28 -3.13
CA SER A 44 -4.34 -3.47 -2.04
C SER A 44 -4.58 -4.80 -1.30
N LEU A 45 -5.84 -5.17 -1.03
CA LEU A 45 -6.18 -6.45 -0.39
C LEU A 45 -5.82 -7.66 -1.27
N GLY A 46 -6.07 -7.59 -2.58
CA GLY A 46 -5.68 -8.65 -3.52
C GLY A 46 -4.16 -8.87 -3.56
N ILE A 47 -3.37 -7.78 -3.55
CA ILE A 47 -1.90 -7.86 -3.49
C ILE A 47 -1.44 -8.52 -2.18
N GLN A 48 -2.03 -8.14 -1.05
CA GLN A 48 -1.71 -8.73 0.25
C GLN A 48 -2.05 -10.22 0.30
N LYS A 49 -3.23 -10.63 -0.19
CA LYS A 49 -3.62 -12.04 -0.31
C LYS A 49 -2.60 -12.84 -1.11
N ASN A 50 -2.22 -12.34 -2.29
CA ASN A 50 -1.24 -13.01 -3.16
C ASN A 50 0.16 -13.09 -2.55
N LYS A 51 0.55 -12.11 -1.72
CA LYS A 51 1.79 -12.18 -0.94
C LYS A 51 1.72 -13.32 0.09
N LEU A 52 0.64 -13.40 0.86
CA LEU A 52 0.46 -14.43 1.88
C LEU A 52 0.34 -15.84 1.30
N LEU A 53 -0.31 -16.00 0.14
CA LEU A 53 -0.37 -17.28 -0.56
C LEU A 53 1.03 -17.76 -0.98
N ARG A 54 1.89 -16.86 -1.47
CA ARG A 54 3.29 -17.20 -1.75
C ARG A 54 4.05 -17.61 -0.50
N TYR A 55 3.85 -16.89 0.61
CA TYR A 55 4.46 -17.22 1.89
C TYR A 55 4.01 -18.59 2.39
N LYS A 56 2.73 -18.94 2.20
CA LYS A 56 2.19 -20.27 2.55
C LYS A 56 2.94 -21.38 1.82
N LEU A 57 3.07 -21.28 0.50
CA LEU A 57 3.77 -22.29 -0.32
C LEU A 57 5.24 -22.48 0.11
N ILE A 58 5.93 -21.37 0.38
CA ILE A 58 7.33 -21.41 0.84
C ILE A 58 7.42 -22.07 2.22
N LYS A 59 6.49 -21.75 3.13
CA LYS A 59 6.45 -22.31 4.49
C LYS A 59 6.16 -23.80 4.47
N GLU A 60 5.24 -24.25 3.62
CA GLU A 60 4.93 -25.67 3.41
C GLU A 60 6.13 -26.43 2.84
N LEU A 61 6.81 -25.88 1.83
CA LEU A 61 8.03 -26.48 1.28
C LEU A 61 9.13 -26.58 2.34
N TYR A 62 9.33 -25.53 3.13
CA TYR A 62 10.28 -25.54 4.23
C TYR A 62 9.93 -26.63 5.27
N GLN A 63 8.68 -26.71 5.69
CA GLN A 63 8.21 -27.69 6.69
C GLN A 63 8.37 -29.13 6.19
N LYS A 64 8.16 -29.38 4.90
CA LYS A 64 8.34 -30.71 4.28
C LYS A 64 9.78 -31.24 4.43
N HIS A 65 10.77 -30.33 4.46
CA HIS A 65 12.19 -30.69 4.49
C HIS A 65 12.87 -30.41 5.84
N LYS A 66 12.18 -29.74 6.77
CA LYS A 66 12.73 -29.45 8.10
C LYS A 66 12.53 -30.65 9.02
N THR A 67 13.63 -31.35 9.30
CA THR A 67 13.75 -32.29 10.42
C THR A 67 14.49 -31.64 11.58
N GLU A 68 14.44 -32.23 12.77
CA GLU A 68 15.04 -31.66 14.00
C GLU A 68 16.54 -31.36 13.82
N ASP A 69 17.27 -32.29 13.20
CA ASP A 69 18.73 -32.23 13.03
C ASP A 69 19.21 -31.24 11.96
N ILE A 70 18.35 -30.82 11.02
CA ILE A 70 18.79 -30.01 9.88
C ILE A 70 18.64 -28.51 10.19
N PRO A 71 19.70 -27.71 10.11
CA PRO A 71 19.60 -26.27 10.35
C PRO A 71 18.83 -25.58 9.20
N THR A 72 18.09 -24.52 9.55
CA THR A 72 17.27 -23.71 8.62
C THR A 72 18.07 -23.22 7.42
N THR A 73 19.35 -22.88 7.61
CA THR A 73 20.25 -22.41 6.55
C THR A 73 20.52 -23.46 5.48
N VAL A 74 20.59 -24.73 5.86
CA VAL A 74 20.77 -25.86 4.93
C VAL A 74 19.48 -26.12 4.16
N VAL A 75 18.33 -26.10 4.86
CA VAL A 75 17.03 -26.26 4.21
C VAL A 75 16.81 -25.16 3.17
N TRP A 76 17.12 -23.91 3.54
CA TRP A 76 17.03 -22.77 2.63
C TRP A 76 17.89 -22.97 1.38
N ARG A 77 19.18 -23.27 1.54
CA ARG A 77 20.12 -23.38 0.42
C ARG A 77 19.81 -24.55 -0.51
N LYS A 78 19.40 -25.70 0.04
CA LYS A 78 19.19 -26.94 -0.75
C LYS A 78 17.80 -27.08 -1.36
N TYR A 79 16.75 -26.61 -0.67
CA TYR A 79 15.37 -26.90 -1.07
C TYR A 79 14.56 -25.64 -1.39
N VAL A 80 14.69 -24.57 -0.60
CA VAL A 80 13.86 -23.38 -0.79
C VAL A 80 14.42 -22.48 -1.89
N TYR A 81 15.69 -22.10 -1.83
CA TYR A 81 16.31 -21.15 -2.75
C TYR A 81 16.26 -21.57 -4.23
N PRO A 82 16.47 -22.86 -4.58
CA PRO A 82 16.38 -23.30 -5.97
C PRO A 82 14.98 -23.16 -6.58
N VAL A 83 13.93 -23.23 -5.77
CA VAL A 83 12.53 -23.15 -6.21
C VAL A 83 12.00 -21.72 -6.09
N TYR A 84 12.31 -21.07 -4.96
CA TYR A 84 11.89 -19.72 -4.63
C TYR A 84 13.13 -18.89 -4.30
N PRO A 85 13.62 -18.04 -5.23
CA PRO A 85 14.81 -17.23 -5.02
C PRO A 85 14.51 -16.10 -4.03
N ILE A 86 14.62 -16.42 -2.74
CA ILE A 86 14.41 -15.51 -1.61
C ILE A 86 15.66 -15.42 -0.76
N SER A 87 15.84 -14.29 -0.08
CA SER A 87 16.92 -14.16 0.90
C SER A 87 16.64 -15.01 2.16
N ARG A 88 17.69 -15.26 2.94
CA ARG A 88 17.56 -15.90 4.26
C ARG A 88 16.70 -15.07 5.21
N THR A 89 16.83 -13.74 5.17
CA THR A 89 16.04 -12.83 6.03
C THR A 89 14.56 -12.96 5.72
N THR A 90 14.19 -12.98 4.44
CA THR A 90 12.79 -13.17 4.03
C THR A 90 12.26 -14.54 4.42
N LEU A 91 13.08 -15.60 4.43
CA LEU A 91 12.62 -16.89 4.95
C LEU A 91 12.26 -16.79 6.44
N TYR A 92 13.09 -16.14 7.27
CA TYR A 92 12.76 -15.94 8.69
C TYR A 92 11.50 -15.10 8.87
N GLU A 93 11.33 -14.03 8.10
CA GLU A 93 10.09 -13.25 8.09
C GLU A 93 8.87 -14.12 7.79
N ILE A 94 8.94 -14.97 6.76
CA ILE A 94 7.87 -15.92 6.39
C ILE A 94 7.56 -16.89 7.53
N LEU A 95 8.58 -17.40 8.22
CA LEU A 95 8.39 -18.34 9.33
C LEU A 95 7.69 -17.67 10.52
N CYS A 96 8.07 -16.44 10.85
CA CYS A 96 7.47 -15.65 11.92
C CYS A 96 6.08 -15.10 11.59
N THR A 97 5.74 -14.95 10.31
CA THR A 97 4.45 -14.39 9.89
C THR A 97 3.29 -15.37 10.19
N PRO A 98 2.22 -14.93 10.86
CA PRO A 98 1.01 -15.74 11.13
C PRO A 98 0.09 -15.79 9.89
N ILE A 99 0.57 -16.48 8.84
CA ILE A 99 -0.06 -16.52 7.50
C ILE A 99 -1.54 -16.93 7.55
N THR A 100 -1.89 -17.93 8.36
CA THR A 100 -3.27 -18.44 8.46
C THR A 100 -4.24 -17.42 9.05
N SER A 101 -3.83 -16.71 10.10
CA SER A 101 -4.66 -15.66 10.71
C SER A 101 -4.82 -14.47 9.77
N GLU A 102 -3.76 -14.06 9.09
CA GLU A 102 -3.80 -12.92 8.19
C GLU A 102 -4.64 -13.18 6.94
N LEU A 103 -4.53 -14.38 6.35
CA LEU A 103 -5.39 -14.78 5.23
C LEU A 103 -6.87 -14.71 5.59
N LYS A 104 -7.25 -15.23 6.76
CA LYS A 104 -8.64 -15.20 7.24
C LYS A 104 -9.15 -13.76 7.38
N LYS A 105 -8.36 -12.85 7.96
CA LYS A 105 -8.70 -11.43 8.08
C LYS A 105 -8.94 -10.79 6.71
N ILE A 106 -8.07 -11.06 5.73
CA ILE A 106 -8.23 -10.50 4.38
C ILE A 106 -9.49 -11.05 3.70
N GLU A 107 -9.78 -12.34 3.85
CA GLU A 107 -10.99 -12.97 3.32
C GLU A 107 -12.26 -12.36 3.92
N GLU A 108 -12.28 -12.12 5.23
CA GLU A 108 -13.39 -11.43 5.91
C GLU A 108 -13.56 -9.99 5.41
N LEU A 109 -12.47 -9.24 5.23
CA LEU A 109 -12.52 -7.87 4.68
C LEU A 109 -13.05 -7.84 3.25
N MET A 110 -12.61 -8.76 2.39
CA MET A 110 -13.10 -8.87 1.01
C MET A 110 -14.59 -9.25 0.98
N LEU A 111 -15.03 -10.18 1.84
CA LEU A 111 -16.43 -10.56 1.95
C LEU A 111 -17.30 -9.36 2.36
N ASN A 112 -16.86 -8.58 3.35
CA ASN A 112 -17.60 -7.43 3.84
C ASN A 112 -17.74 -6.32 2.79
N GLN A 113 -16.74 -6.12 1.94
CA GLN A 113 -16.81 -5.19 0.80
C GLN A 113 -17.80 -5.63 -0.28
N THR A 114 -17.96 -6.94 -0.47
CA THR A 114 -18.89 -7.50 -1.45
C THR A 114 -20.35 -7.37 -0.98
N LYS A 115 -20.57 -7.25 0.34
CA LYS A 115 -21.90 -7.08 0.94
C LYS A 115 -22.37 -5.62 1.00
N THR A 116 -21.44 -4.67 0.94
CA THR A 116 -21.73 -3.22 1.00
C THR A 116 -21.82 -2.56 -0.38
N SER A 117 -21.42 -3.27 -1.44
CA SER A 117 -21.64 -2.88 -2.85
C SER A 117 -22.95 -3.43 -3.39
#